data_AF-A0A1Q7AL71-F1
#
_entry.id   AF-A0A1Q7AL71-F1
#
_cell.length_a   1.000
_cell.length_b   1.000
_cell.length_c   1.000
_cell.angle_alpha   90.00
_cell.angle_beta   90.00
_cell.angle_gamma   90.00
#
_symmetry.space_group_name_H-M   'P 1'
#
loop_
_entity.id
_entity.type
_entity.pdbx_description
1 polymer ?
#
loop_
_entity_poly.entity_id
_entity_poly.type
_entity_poly.pdbx_seq_one_letter_code
_entity_poly.pdbx_strand_id
1 'polypeptide(L)' 'MGKTLTIRLHRAQDEALTARARAVGKTRSELVRELIDQGLEERPLGRRIGHLKGRLDVPAPKAGWQRRIKERNWR' A
#
# COMPACT_ATOMS: atom_id res chain seq x y z
N MET A 1 16.20 -18.02 -14.30
CA MET A 1 16.97 -17.06 -15.12
C MET A 1 16.35 -15.68 -14.98
N GLY A 2 17.14 -14.64 -14.69
CA GLY A 2 16.62 -13.27 -14.59
C GLY A 2 16.50 -12.59 -15.95
N LYS A 3 15.50 -11.71 -16.11
CA LYS A 3 15.37 -10.79 -17.26
C LYS A 3 15.63 -9.36 -16.80
N THR A 4 16.28 -8.55 -17.63
CA THR A 4 16.50 -7.12 -17.34
C THR A 4 15.31 -6.31 -17.84
N LEU A 5 14.75 -5.47 -16.97
CA LEU A 5 13.71 -4.51 -17.30
C LEU A 5 14.27 -3.09 -17.20
N THR A 6 14.22 -2.34 -18.30
CA THR A 6 14.64 -0.93 -18.33
C THR A 6 13.41 -0.04 -18.24
N ILE A 7 13.34 0.79 -17.19
CA ILE A 7 12.23 1.72 -16.96
C ILE A 7 12.81 3.14 -16.99
N ARG A 8 12.19 4.03 -17.75
CA ARG A 8 12.52 5.47 -17.72
C ARG A 8 11.85 6.09 -16.50
N LEU A 9 12.67 6.67 -15.62
CA LEU A 9 12.20 7.41 -14.45
C LEU A 9 12.45 8.89 -14.68
N HIS A 10 11.53 9.75 -14.22
CA HIS A 10 11.85 11.17 -14.11
C HIS A 10 12.79 11.40 -12.92
N ARG A 11 13.51 12.54 -12.93
CA ARG A 11 14.56 12.84 -11.95
C ARG A 11 14.13 12.63 -10.48
N ALA A 12 12.97 13.16 -10.09
CA ALA A 12 12.47 13.00 -8.72
C ALA A 12 12.20 11.53 -8.31
N GLN A 13 11.78 10.66 -9.25
CA GLN A 13 11.61 9.23 -8.97
C GLN A 13 12.96 8.53 -8.78
N ASP A 14 13.98 8.90 -9.57
CA ASP A 14 15.33 8.35 -9.45
C ASP A 14 15.97 8.69 -8.11
N GLU A 15 15.85 9.97 -7.70
CA GLU A 15 16.36 10.48 -6.43
C GLU A 15 15.63 9.81 -5.25
N ALA A 16 14.29 9.73 -5.29
CA ALA A 16 13.50 9.08 -4.25
C ALA A 16 13.82 7.58 -4.12
N LEU A 17 13.99 6.88 -5.25
CA LEU A 17 14.36 5.46 -5.23
C LEU A 17 15.74 5.26 -4.60
N THR A 18 16.71 6.11 -4.96
CA THR A 18 18.07 6.05 -4.42
C THR A 18 18.10 6.34 -2.92
N ALA A 19 17.40 7.39 -2.48
CA ALA A 19 17.31 7.75 -1.07
C ALA A 19 16.66 6.64 -0.25
N ARG A 20 15.55 6.07 -0.74
CA ARG A 20 14.84 4.99 -0.06
C ARG A 20 15.70 3.72 0.02
N ALA A 21 16.38 3.34 -1.05
CA ALA A 21 17.27 2.18 -1.06
C ALA A 21 18.38 2.30 0.00
N ARG A 22 19.01 3.48 0.09
CA ARG A 22 20.01 3.79 1.13
C ARG A 22 19.43 3.70 2.54
N ALA A 23 18.26 4.29 2.77
CA ALA A 23 17.63 4.30 4.09
C ALA A 23 17.31 2.89 4.62
N VAL A 24 17.02 1.94 3.72
CA VAL A 24 16.74 0.53 4.10
C VAL A 24 17.96 -0.38 3.95
N GLY A 25 19.14 0.17 3.62
CA GLY A 25 20.38 -0.60 3.48
C GLY A 25 20.41 -1.57 2.29
N LYS A 26 19.66 -1.31 1.22
CA LYS A 26 19.54 -2.19 0.04
C LYS A 26 20.10 -1.52 -1.21
N THR A 27 20.44 -2.33 -2.21
CA THR A 27 20.68 -1.81 -3.56
C THR A 27 19.37 -1.35 -4.20
N ARG A 28 19.46 -0.45 -5.18
CA ARG A 28 18.30 0.03 -5.94
C ARG A 28 17.54 -1.13 -6.60
N SER A 29 18.26 -2.07 -7.20
CA SER A 29 17.67 -3.20 -7.91
C SER A 29 16.97 -4.19 -6.98
N GLU A 30 17.49 -4.41 -5.78
CA GLU A 30 16.80 -5.21 -4.75
C GLU A 30 15.50 -4.56 -4.31
N LEU A 31 15.55 -3.26 -3.98
CA LEU A 31 14.34 -2.53 -3.59
C LEU A 31 13.30 -2.53 -4.72
N VAL A 32 13.69 -2.35 -5.98
CA VAL A 32 12.75 -2.38 -7.11
C VAL A 32 12.10 -3.76 -7.26
N ARG A 33 12.86 -4.85 -7.14
CA ARG A 33 12.29 -6.21 -7.21
C ARG A 33 11.27 -6.43 -6.11
N GLU A 34 11.57 -6.04 -4.86
CA GLU A 34 10.62 -6.16 -3.75
C GLU A 34 9.35 -5.35 -3.97
N LEU A 35 9.46 -4.13 -4.49
CA LEU A 35 8.30 -3.30 -4.81
C LEU A 35 7.45 -3.91 -5.92
N ILE A 36 8.08 -4.52 -6.93
CA ILE A 36 7.39 -5.24 -8.00
C ILE A 36 6.70 -6.48 -7.42
N ASP A 37 7.40 -7.29 -6.61
CA ASP A 37 6.84 -8.48 -5.98
C ASP A 37 5.63 -8.11 -5.11
N GLN A 38 5.74 -7.06 -4.27
CA GLN A 38 4.62 -6.55 -3.47
C GLN A 38 3.46 -6.04 -4.31
N GLY A 39 3.74 -5.42 -5.46
CA GLY A 39 2.71 -4.89 -6.37
C GLY A 39 2.01 -5.98 -7.19
N LEU A 40 2.74 -7.06 -7.51
CA LEU A 40 2.25 -8.22 -8.26
C LEU A 40 1.61 -9.29 -7.36
N GLU A 41 1.94 -9.31 -6.07
CA GLU A 41 1.19 -10.06 -5.07
C GLU A 41 -0.24 -9.50 -5.01
N GLU A 42 -1.14 -10.08 -5.82
CA GLU A 42 -2.59 -9.89 -5.72
C GLU A 42 -3.05 -10.33 -4.33
N ARG A 43 -2.96 -9.43 -3.36
CA ARG A 43 -3.65 -9.57 -2.09
C ARG A 43 -5.00 -8.88 -2.26
N PRO A 44 -6.13 -9.62 -2.28
CA PRO A 44 -7.44 -9.01 -2.21
C PRO A 44 -7.44 -7.99 -1.08
N LEU A 45 -7.99 -6.79 -1.31
CA LEU A 45 -8.07 -5.72 -0.32
C LEU A 45 -8.48 -6.25 1.06
N GLY A 46 -9.39 -7.22 1.12
CA GLY A 46 -9.83 -7.91 2.34
C GLY A 46 -8.72 -8.54 3.20
N ARG A 47 -7.61 -9.02 2.64
CA ARG A 47 -6.46 -9.53 3.39
C ARG A 47 -5.50 -8.42 3.79
N ARG A 48 -5.36 -7.37 2.97
CA ARG A 48 -4.63 -6.14 3.30
C ARG A 48 -5.28 -5.39 4.46
N ILE A 49 -6.60 -5.36 4.54
CA ILE A 49 -7.37 -4.70 5.61
C ILE A 49 -7.88 -5.69 6.67
N GLY A 50 -7.46 -6.96 6.65
CA GLY A 50 -7.92 -7.96 7.61
C GLY A 50 -7.63 -7.56 9.06
N HIS A 51 -6.52 -6.84 9.28
CA HIS A 51 -6.17 -6.24 10.58
C HIS A 51 -7.02 -5.01 10.96
N LEU A 52 -7.78 -4.45 10.02
CA LEU A 52 -8.77 -3.39 10.23
C LEU A 52 -10.20 -3.95 10.38
N LYS A 53 -10.44 -5.21 9.98
CA LYS A 53 -11.72 -5.90 10.16
C LYS A 53 -11.91 -6.22 11.65
N GLY A 54 -12.77 -5.45 12.32
CA GLY A 54 -13.06 -5.59 13.75
C GLY A 54 -12.35 -4.57 14.67
N ARG A 55 -11.58 -3.62 14.12
CA ARG A 55 -10.86 -2.60 14.90
C ARG A 55 -11.25 -1.16 14.58
N LEU A 56 -12.46 -0.96 14.08
CA LEU A 56 -13.07 0.35 13.91
C LEU A 56 -13.88 0.67 15.18
N ASP A 57 -13.19 1.19 16.20
CA ASP A 57 -13.88 1.90 17.29
C ASP A 57 -14.40 3.23 16.75
N VAL A 58 -15.57 3.16 16.13
CA VAL A 58 -16.27 4.36 15.67
C VAL A 58 -17.11 4.88 16.82
N PRO A 59 -16.88 6.13 17.28
CA PRO A 59 -17.71 6.72 18.31
C PRO A 59 -19.19 6.72 17.88
N ALA A 60 -20.10 6.57 18.85
CA ALA A 60 -21.53 6.44 18.56
C ALA A 60 -22.03 7.61 17.68
N PRO A 61 -22.73 7.34 16.56
CA PRO A 61 -23.15 8.38 15.63
C PRO A 61 -24.15 9.33 16.31
N LYS A 62 -23.81 10.62 16.34
CA LYS A 62 -24.63 11.68 16.96
C LYS A 62 -25.59 12.34 15.96
N ALA A 63 -25.32 12.24 14.66
CA ALA A 63 -26.11 12.86 13.60
C ALA A 63 -26.74 11.84 12.63
N GLY A 64 -27.87 12.21 12.02
CA GLY A 64 -28.64 11.32 11.14
C GLY A 64 -27.89 10.86 9.88
N TRP A 65 -26.96 11.65 9.37
CA TRP A 65 -26.12 11.25 8.23
C TRP A 65 -25.06 10.21 8.62
N GLN A 66 -24.56 10.25 9.86
CA GLN A 66 -23.60 9.28 10.38
C GLN A 66 -24.24 7.90 10.58
N ARG A 67 -25.52 7.86 11.00
CA ARG A 67 -26.32 6.62 11.07
C ARG A 67 -26.46 5.98 9.69
N ARG A 68 -26.80 6.75 8.67
CA ARG A 68 -26.92 6.26 7.29
C ARG A 68 -25.62 5.68 6.74
N ILE A 69 -24.48 6.30 7.04
CA ILE A 69 -23.16 5.78 6.64
C ILE A 69 -22.85 4.47 7.37
N LYS A 70 -23.14 4.39 8.68
CA LYS A 70 -22.97 3.16 9.48
C LYS A 70 -23.80 2.00 8.94
N GLU A 71 -25.09 2.22 8.70
CA GLU A 71 -26.01 1.21 8.16
C GLU A 71 -25.63 0.73 6.76
N ARG A 72 -25.11 1.62 5.91
CA ARG A 72 -24.74 1.30 4.53
C ARG A 72 -23.42 0.53 4.42
N ASN A 73 -22.47 0.80 5.32
CA ASN A 73 -21.11 0.27 5.22
C ASN A 73 -20.85 -1.02 6.00
N TRP A 74 -21.71 -1.41 6.96
CA TRP A 74 -21.49 -2.59 7.80
C TRP A 74 -22.61 -3.63 7.72
N ARG A 75 -22.81 -4.18 6.51
CA ARG A 75 -23.42 -5.50 6.34
C ARG A 75 -22.36 -6.60 6.49
#